data_AF-A0A356CGA5-F1
#
_entry.id   AF-A0A356CGA5-F1
#
_cell.length_a   1.000
_cell.length_b   1.000
_cell.length_c   1.000
_cell.angle_alpha   90.00
_cell.angle_beta   90.00
_cell.angle_gamma   90.00
#
_symmetry.space_group_name_H-M   'P 1'
#
loop_
_entity.id
_entity.type
_entity.pdbx_description
1 polymer ?
#
loop_
_entity_poly.entity_id
_entity_poly.type
_entity_poly.pdbx_seq_one_letter_code
_entity_poly.pdbx_strand_id
1 'polypeptide(L)'
;MILVSLHLASRQVTLIPIPRDIWVDSLRAKVNTAYHYGEEKRAGGGQDLVKSAITEITNLPIHYLVILDFAGFVRAIDAVGGLDLNVDTSFTDNKYPIPGKESAEPESARYETLQFTAGPTHMDGTLALKFARSRHAEGEEGTDFARSRRQEKILLAFRDRVFSSSTLFNAQTLTNLKNSLNSSLISNIEDQEFGSFLKLFLSMSKDSSSPSLDLSTLFINPQDTRPYDRQWVLIPRDSWQTIHDYVAQNLAQ
;
A
#
# COMPACT_ATOMS: atom_id res chain seq x y z
N MET A 1 2.20 -3.25 -0.52
CA MET A 1 0.97 -3.43 -1.33
C MET A 1 -0.17 -3.64 -0.36
N ILE A 2 -1.38 -3.21 -0.66
CA ILE A 2 -2.54 -3.42 0.21
C ILE A 2 -3.64 -4.04 -0.65
N LEU A 3 -4.09 -5.23 -0.28
CA LEU A 3 -5.31 -5.81 -0.84
C LEU A 3 -6.50 -5.26 -0.06
N VAL A 4 -7.49 -4.74 -0.78
CA VAL A 4 -8.74 -4.23 -0.21
C VAL A 4 -9.85 -5.19 -0.61
N SER A 5 -10.43 -5.88 0.37
CA SER A 5 -11.60 -6.73 0.16
C SER A 5 -12.86 -5.97 0.54
N LEU A 6 -13.88 -6.01 -0.34
CA LEU A 6 -15.14 -5.32 -0.18
C LEU A 6 -16.26 -6.34 -0.18
N HIS A 7 -16.96 -6.50 0.94
CA HIS A 7 -18.16 -7.33 1.00
C HIS A 7 -19.39 -6.46 0.73
N LEU A 8 -19.96 -6.58 -0.48
CA LEU A 8 -21.00 -5.64 -0.96
C LEU A 8 -22.31 -5.70 -0.16
N ALA A 9 -22.69 -6.88 0.33
CA ALA A 9 -23.94 -7.07 1.06
C ALA A 9 -23.88 -6.48 2.46
N SER A 10 -22.80 -6.77 3.22
CA SER A 10 -22.61 -6.22 4.57
C SER A 10 -21.89 -4.86 4.59
N ARG A 11 -21.45 -4.37 3.43
CA ARG A 11 -20.66 -3.13 3.24
C ARG A 11 -19.36 -3.07 4.04
N GLN A 12 -18.82 -4.22 4.42
CA GLN A 12 -17.56 -4.31 5.16
C GLN A 12 -16.36 -4.16 4.22
N VAL A 13 -15.33 -3.45 4.70
CA VAL A 13 -14.03 -3.30 4.06
C VAL A 13 -12.99 -4.00 4.92
N THR A 14 -12.25 -4.94 4.35
CA THR A 14 -11.09 -5.55 5.02
C THR A 14 -9.82 -5.12 4.30
N LEU A 15 -8.87 -4.55 5.04
CA LEU A 15 -7.54 -4.24 4.53
C LEU A 15 -6.60 -5.40 4.82
N ILE A 16 -5.80 -5.77 3.83
CA ILE A 16 -4.82 -6.85 3.96
C ILE A 16 -3.49 -6.32 3.42
N PRO A 17 -2.65 -5.70 4.27
CA PRO A 17 -1.30 -5.33 3.91
C PRO A 17 -0.50 -6.57 3.49
N ILE A 18 0.05 -6.54 2.28
CA ILE A 18 0.88 -7.62 1.74
C ILE A 18 2.35 -7.21 1.85
N PRO A 19 3.14 -7.91 2.71
CA PRO A 19 4.58 -7.69 2.83
C PRO A 19 5.27 -7.83 1.47
N ARG A 20 6.14 -6.88 1.15
CA ARG A 20 6.69 -6.75 -0.21
C ARG A 20 7.69 -7.86 -0.59
N ASP A 21 8.34 -8.45 0.41
CA ASP A 21 9.43 -9.40 0.23
C ASP A 21 8.96 -10.86 0.25
N ILE A 22 7.63 -11.10 0.24
CA ILE A 22 7.07 -12.44 0.12
C ILE A 22 7.57 -13.09 -1.17
N TRP A 23 8.15 -14.28 -1.04
CA TRP A 23 8.53 -15.12 -2.17
C TRP A 23 7.28 -15.66 -2.87
N VAL A 24 7.25 -15.58 -4.19
CA VAL A 24 6.18 -16.11 -5.03
C VAL A 24 6.81 -17.13 -5.97
N ASP A 25 6.35 -18.39 -5.89
CA ASP A 25 6.99 -19.51 -6.56
C ASP A 25 6.84 -19.41 -8.08
N SER A 26 5.66 -18.99 -8.55
CA SER A 26 5.42 -18.76 -9.99
C SER A 26 6.29 -17.65 -10.59
N LEU A 27 6.74 -16.68 -9.76
CA LEU A 27 7.63 -15.60 -10.18
C LEU A 27 9.10 -15.94 -10.02
N ARG A 28 9.43 -16.92 -9.17
CA ARG A 28 10.79 -17.16 -8.67
C ARG A 28 11.44 -15.86 -8.16
N ALA A 29 10.63 -15.02 -7.50
CA ALA A 29 11.04 -13.72 -7.02
C ALA A 29 10.11 -13.21 -5.93
N LYS A 30 10.48 -12.08 -5.32
CA LYS A 30 9.64 -11.36 -4.38
C LYS A 30 8.41 -10.77 -5.06
N VAL A 31 7.28 -10.74 -4.38
CA VAL A 31 6.03 -10.18 -4.91
C VAL A 31 6.19 -8.72 -5.40
N ASN A 32 7.09 -7.93 -4.81
CA ASN A 32 7.32 -6.56 -5.25
C ASN A 32 8.01 -6.42 -6.61
N THR A 33 8.50 -7.50 -7.23
CA THR A 33 9.03 -7.49 -8.60
C THR A 33 7.95 -7.77 -9.64
N ALA A 34 6.78 -8.27 -9.23
CA ALA A 34 5.72 -8.73 -10.13
C ALA A 34 5.34 -7.70 -11.20
N TYR A 35 5.15 -6.43 -10.79
CA TYR A 35 4.80 -5.37 -11.74
C TYR A 35 5.90 -5.17 -12.81
N HIS A 36 7.15 -5.05 -12.38
CA HIS A 36 8.29 -4.83 -13.27
C HIS A 36 8.48 -6.00 -14.25
N TYR A 37 8.49 -7.23 -13.74
CA TYR A 37 8.66 -8.43 -14.57
C TYR A 37 7.51 -8.62 -15.56
N GLY A 38 6.29 -8.22 -15.20
CA GLY A 38 5.16 -8.27 -16.11
C GLY A 38 5.31 -7.27 -17.26
N GLU A 39 5.70 -6.03 -16.97
CA GLU A 39 5.94 -5.00 -17.99
C GLU A 39 7.13 -5.35 -18.91
N GLU A 40 8.20 -5.96 -18.38
CA GLU A 40 9.32 -6.44 -19.20
C GLU A 40 8.90 -7.52 -20.21
N LYS A 41 7.91 -8.35 -19.86
CA LYS A 41 7.41 -9.42 -20.73
C LYS A 41 6.47 -8.88 -21.81
N ARG A 42 5.57 -7.97 -21.46
CA ARG A 42 4.71 -7.25 -22.41
C ARG A 42 4.16 -5.98 -21.79
N ALA A 43 3.89 -4.99 -22.63
CA ALA A 43 3.17 -3.78 -22.21
C ALA A 43 1.84 -4.14 -21.53
N GLY A 44 1.62 -3.61 -20.33
CA GLY A 44 0.44 -3.88 -19.50
C GLY A 44 0.46 -5.22 -18.76
N GLY A 45 1.49 -6.07 -18.97
CA GLY A 45 1.63 -7.36 -18.32
C GLY A 45 1.92 -7.26 -16.81
N GLY A 46 2.34 -6.09 -16.32
CA GLY A 46 2.59 -5.83 -14.91
C GLY A 46 1.34 -5.99 -14.06
N GLN A 47 0.18 -5.56 -14.57
CA GLN A 47 -1.08 -5.69 -13.84
C GLN A 47 -1.47 -7.16 -13.63
N ASP A 48 -1.38 -7.96 -14.70
CA ASP A 48 -1.75 -9.37 -14.67
C ASP A 48 -0.84 -10.18 -13.74
N LEU A 49 0.46 -9.86 -13.74
CA LEU A 49 1.42 -10.55 -12.90
C LEU A 49 1.27 -10.19 -11.41
N VAL A 50 0.96 -8.93 -11.10
CA VAL A 50 0.59 -8.52 -9.73
C VAL A 50 -0.66 -9.25 -9.27
N LYS A 51 -1.73 -9.25 -10.08
CA LYS A 51 -2.98 -9.96 -9.74
C LYS A 51 -2.73 -11.44 -9.47
N SER A 52 -2.00 -12.11 -10.35
CA SER A 52 -1.67 -13.54 -10.23
C SER A 52 -0.85 -13.83 -8.97
N ALA A 53 0.16 -13.00 -8.67
CA ALA A 53 1.00 -13.16 -7.49
C ALA A 53 0.23 -12.97 -6.18
N ILE A 54 -0.68 -11.99 -6.12
CA ILE A 54 -1.53 -11.79 -4.94
C ILE A 54 -2.55 -12.92 -4.81
N THR A 55 -3.10 -13.43 -5.91
CA THR A 55 -3.97 -14.62 -5.90
C THR A 55 -3.22 -15.85 -5.37
N GLU A 56 -1.96 -16.08 -5.75
CA GLU A 56 -1.16 -17.18 -5.21
C GLU A 56 -0.97 -17.07 -3.68
N ILE A 57 -0.68 -15.85 -3.20
CA ILE A 57 -0.47 -15.57 -1.77
C ILE A 57 -1.76 -15.76 -0.94
N THR A 58 -2.90 -15.28 -1.46
CA THR A 58 -4.13 -15.11 -0.68
C THR A 58 -5.22 -16.14 -1.00
N ASN A 59 -5.09 -16.84 -2.12
CA ASN A 59 -6.14 -17.67 -2.73
C ASN A 59 -7.45 -16.91 -3.02
N LEU A 60 -7.34 -15.60 -3.29
CA LEU A 60 -8.47 -14.74 -3.63
C LEU A 60 -8.40 -14.25 -5.08
N PRO A 61 -9.54 -14.15 -5.78
CA PRO A 61 -9.59 -13.51 -7.09
C PRO A 61 -9.37 -12.00 -6.96
N ILE A 62 -8.49 -11.43 -7.81
CA ILE A 62 -8.23 -9.99 -7.85
C ILE A 62 -8.96 -9.35 -9.03
N HIS A 63 -10.10 -8.73 -8.74
CA HIS A 63 -10.96 -8.11 -9.73
C HIS A 63 -10.33 -6.82 -10.31
N TYR A 64 -9.87 -5.94 -9.42
CA TYR A 64 -9.36 -4.63 -9.78
C TYR A 64 -7.98 -4.39 -9.17
N LEU A 65 -7.19 -3.58 -9.88
CA LEU A 65 -5.87 -3.14 -9.47
C LEU A 65 -5.79 -1.63 -9.63
N VAL A 66 -5.23 -0.96 -8.62
CA VAL A 66 -4.91 0.46 -8.65
C VAL A 66 -3.43 0.62 -8.33
N ILE A 67 -2.71 1.30 -9.20
CA ILE A 67 -1.30 1.64 -9.02
C ILE A 67 -1.17 3.15 -9.11
N LEU A 68 -0.48 3.72 -8.13
CA LEU A 68 -0.26 5.16 -8.01
C LEU A 68 1.25 5.41 -7.85
N ASP A 69 1.80 6.29 -8.68
CA ASP A 69 3.18 6.74 -8.51
C ASP A 69 3.31 7.76 -7.36
N PHE A 70 4.54 8.17 -7.03
CA PHE A 70 4.78 9.13 -5.95
C PHE A 70 4.21 10.52 -6.21
N ALA A 71 4.20 10.99 -7.47
CA ALA A 71 3.67 12.30 -7.80
C ALA A 71 2.14 12.30 -7.68
N GLY A 72 1.48 11.23 -8.12
CA GLY A 72 0.05 11.01 -7.95
C GLY A 72 -0.33 10.88 -6.47
N PHE A 73 0.48 10.18 -5.68
CA PHE A 73 0.27 10.09 -4.22
C PHE A 73 0.26 11.47 -3.55
N VAL A 74 1.27 12.30 -3.84
CA VAL A 74 1.36 13.67 -3.29
C VAL A 74 0.16 14.49 -3.72
N ARG A 75 -0.15 14.51 -5.04
CA ARG A 75 -1.30 15.25 -5.58
C ARG A 75 -2.63 14.80 -4.98
N ALA A 76 -2.80 13.50 -4.73
CA ALA A 76 -4.02 12.97 -4.14
C ALA A 76 -4.26 13.53 -2.74
N ILE A 77 -3.21 13.52 -1.90
CA ILE A 77 -3.28 14.03 -0.53
C ILE A 77 -3.46 15.56 -0.52
N ASP A 78 -2.71 16.29 -1.34
CA ASP A 78 -2.82 17.74 -1.41
C ASP A 78 -4.21 18.18 -1.89
N ALA A 79 -4.82 17.44 -2.82
CA ALA A 79 -6.16 17.72 -3.32
C ALA A 79 -7.25 17.58 -2.25
N VAL A 80 -7.01 16.81 -1.19
CA VAL A 80 -7.91 16.72 -0.04
C VAL A 80 -7.53 17.66 1.10
N GLY A 81 -6.51 18.50 0.89
CA GLY A 81 -6.01 19.49 1.84
C GLY A 81 -5.19 18.87 2.97
N GLY A 82 -4.43 17.81 2.69
CA GLY A 82 -3.59 17.12 3.68
C GLY A 82 -4.36 16.10 4.53
N LEU A 83 -3.63 15.37 5.37
CA LEU A 83 -4.14 14.31 6.24
C LEU A 83 -3.85 14.63 7.71
N ASP A 84 -4.84 14.42 8.57
CA ASP A 84 -4.68 14.44 10.01
C ASP A 84 -4.51 12.99 10.51
N LEU A 85 -3.36 12.65 11.09
CA LEU A 85 -3.10 11.32 11.65
C LEU A 85 -2.22 11.36 12.89
N ASN A 86 -2.29 10.31 13.72
CA ASN A 86 -1.43 10.17 14.88
C ASN A 86 -0.17 9.37 14.54
N VAL A 87 1.00 9.96 14.80
CA VAL A 87 2.29 9.24 14.83
C VAL A 87 2.37 8.52 16.17
N ASP A 88 2.45 7.18 16.18
CA ASP A 88 2.37 6.42 17.45
C ASP A 88 3.67 6.50 18.25
N THR A 89 4.80 6.54 17.55
CA THR A 89 6.13 6.49 18.16
C THR A 89 7.04 7.44 17.42
N SER A 90 7.79 8.26 18.18
CA SER A 90 8.78 9.15 17.59
C SER A 90 9.89 8.32 16.95
N PHE A 91 10.32 8.69 15.75
CA PHE A 91 11.44 8.03 15.09
C PHE A 91 12.24 8.99 14.23
N THR A 92 13.50 8.64 14.01
CA THR A 92 14.42 9.37 13.14
C THR A 92 14.94 8.41 12.07
N ASP A 93 14.76 8.75 10.80
CA ASP A 93 15.36 8.06 9.65
C ASP A 93 16.51 8.93 9.12
N ASN A 94 17.75 8.52 9.39
CA ASN A 94 18.96 9.24 9.00
C ASN A 94 19.41 8.94 7.55
N LYS A 95 18.72 8.04 6.84
CA LYS A 95 19.12 7.54 5.51
C LYS A 95 17.95 7.60 4.53
N TYR A 96 17.11 8.62 4.62
CA TYR A 96 16.04 8.79 3.66
C TYR A 96 16.62 9.29 2.33
N PRO A 97 16.41 8.58 1.20
CA PRO A 97 17.06 8.90 -0.07
C PRO A 97 16.54 10.20 -0.67
N ILE A 98 17.46 11.08 -1.08
CA ILE A 98 17.16 12.30 -1.82
C ILE A 98 17.02 11.95 -3.31
N PRO A 99 15.85 12.19 -3.93
CA PRO A 99 15.67 11.93 -5.36
C PRO A 99 16.71 12.65 -6.22
N GLY A 100 17.32 11.93 -7.17
CA GLY A 100 18.34 12.49 -8.08
C GLY A 100 19.74 12.61 -7.49
N LYS A 101 19.95 12.12 -6.26
CA LYS A 101 21.27 12.08 -5.59
C LYS A 101 21.77 10.65 -5.40
N GLU A 102 21.23 9.67 -6.10
CA GLU A 102 21.52 8.24 -5.90
C GLU A 102 23.01 7.90 -6.10
N SER A 103 23.71 8.68 -6.94
CA SER A 103 25.15 8.54 -7.23
C SER A 103 25.99 9.71 -6.68
N ALA A 104 25.44 10.53 -5.78
CA ALA A 104 26.18 11.66 -5.21
C ALA A 104 27.33 11.16 -4.31
N GLU A 105 28.45 11.88 -4.34
CA GLU A 105 29.60 11.64 -3.47
C GLU A 105 29.87 12.88 -2.60
N PRO A 106 30.18 12.70 -1.29
CA PRO A 106 30.24 11.44 -0.55
C PRO A 106 28.86 10.77 -0.40
N GLU A 107 28.81 9.47 -0.07
CA GLU A 107 27.55 8.72 0.14
C GLU A 107 26.54 9.43 1.07
N SER A 108 27.00 10.19 2.07
CA SER A 108 26.13 10.96 2.96
C SER A 108 25.31 12.04 2.21
N ALA A 109 25.79 12.54 1.07
CA ALA A 109 25.07 13.51 0.24
C ALA A 109 23.87 12.90 -0.52
N ARG A 110 23.69 11.57 -0.45
CA ARG A 110 22.58 10.85 -1.06
C ARG A 110 21.32 10.85 -0.19
N TYR A 111 21.43 11.24 1.08
CA TYR A 111 20.37 11.08 2.07
C TYR A 111 20.06 12.36 2.84
N GLU A 112 18.83 12.47 3.30
CA GLU A 112 18.37 13.46 4.28
C GLU A 112 17.92 12.76 5.57
N THR A 113 17.96 13.50 6.69
CA THR A 113 17.39 13.03 7.96
C THR A 113 15.93 13.44 8.07
N LEU A 114 15.05 12.48 8.33
CA LEU A 114 13.66 12.70 8.69
C LEU A 114 13.46 12.47 10.17
N GLN A 115 12.64 13.30 10.80
CA GLN A 115 12.23 13.11 12.19
C GLN A 115 10.72 13.26 12.30
N PHE A 116 10.09 12.27 12.93
CA PHE A 116 8.67 12.29 13.26
C PHE A 116 8.52 12.23 14.78
N THR A 117 7.71 13.11 15.33
CA THR A 117 7.39 13.16 16.76
C THR A 117 6.07 12.47 17.01
N ALA A 118 5.99 11.65 18.04
CA ALA A 118 4.75 11.01 18.45
C ALA A 118 3.66 12.06 18.77
N GLY A 119 2.44 11.77 18.33
CA GLY A 119 1.26 12.61 18.54
C GLY A 119 0.53 13.00 17.25
N PRO A 120 -0.54 13.80 17.39
CA PRO A 120 -1.32 14.29 16.27
C PRO A 120 -0.45 15.13 15.33
N THR A 121 -0.49 14.80 14.04
CA THR A 121 0.29 15.48 13.00
C THR A 121 -0.59 15.70 11.78
N HIS A 122 -0.59 16.93 11.27
CA HIS A 122 -1.13 17.23 9.95
C HIS A 122 -0.02 17.06 8.91
N MET A 123 -0.26 16.25 7.88
CA MET A 123 0.70 15.94 6.82
C MET A 123 0.17 16.38 5.46
N ASP A 124 0.92 17.24 4.77
CA ASP A 124 0.75 17.43 3.34
C ASP A 124 1.21 16.18 2.55
N GLY A 125 1.00 16.16 1.24
CA GLY A 125 1.35 15.03 0.41
C GLY A 125 2.84 14.67 0.45
N THR A 126 3.72 15.66 0.60
CA THR A 126 5.17 15.45 0.65
C THR A 126 5.58 14.80 1.97
N LEU A 127 5.09 15.31 3.10
CA LEU A 127 5.37 14.75 4.42
C LEU A 127 4.75 13.36 4.58
N ALA A 128 3.52 13.15 4.07
CA ALA A 128 2.88 11.84 4.07
C ALA A 128 3.66 10.83 3.21
N LEU A 129 4.22 11.26 2.06
CA LEU A 129 5.03 10.38 1.21
C LEU A 129 6.31 9.96 1.94
N LYS A 130 6.98 10.91 2.60
CA LYS A 130 8.15 10.66 3.44
C LYS A 130 7.83 9.68 4.57
N PHE A 131 6.70 9.90 5.26
CA PHE A 131 6.21 9.01 6.31
C PHE A 131 5.95 7.58 5.80
N ALA A 132 5.32 7.43 4.63
CA ALA A 132 5.03 6.14 3.99
C ALA A 132 6.26 5.37 3.50
N ARG A 133 7.37 6.08 3.25
CA ARG A 133 8.59 5.54 2.60
C ARG A 133 9.76 5.33 3.56
N SER A 134 9.74 6.00 4.72
CA SER A 134 10.73 5.82 5.79
C SER A 134 10.93 4.33 6.11
N ARG A 135 12.20 3.92 6.17
CA ARG A 135 12.60 2.51 6.31
C ARG A 135 13.94 2.30 7.01
N HIS A 136 14.71 3.37 7.23
CA HIS A 136 15.99 3.31 7.94
C HIS A 136 15.91 4.04 9.27
N ALA A 137 14.70 4.10 9.82
CA ALA A 137 14.47 4.55 11.17
C ALA A 137 15.16 3.62 12.18
N GLU A 138 15.63 4.18 13.27
CA GLU A 138 16.21 3.41 14.36
C GLU A 138 15.13 2.58 15.09
N GLY A 139 15.45 1.36 15.49
CA GLY A 139 14.55 0.49 16.25
C GLY A 139 13.40 -0.13 15.45
N GLU A 140 12.26 -0.35 16.11
CA GLU A 140 11.10 -1.09 15.57
C GLU A 140 10.45 -0.39 14.37
N GLU A 141 10.62 0.93 14.30
CA GLU A 141 10.09 1.81 13.25
C GLU A 141 10.89 1.69 11.93
N GLY A 142 12.05 1.04 11.94
CA GLY A 142 12.86 0.75 10.75
C GLY A 142 12.43 -0.49 9.96
N THR A 143 11.37 -1.17 10.37
CA THR A 143 10.94 -2.44 9.75
C THR A 143 10.00 -2.24 8.55
N ASP A 144 9.97 -3.21 7.63
CA ASP A 144 9.01 -3.21 6.51
C ASP A 144 7.55 -3.30 7.00
N PHE A 145 7.35 -3.96 8.16
CA PHE A 145 6.06 -4.03 8.85
C PHE A 145 5.64 -2.68 9.40
N ALA A 146 6.52 -1.94 10.08
CA ALA A 146 6.23 -0.57 10.52
C ALA A 146 5.88 0.33 9.33
N ARG A 147 6.62 0.21 8.22
CA ARG A 147 6.30 0.94 6.99
C ARG A 147 4.92 0.58 6.43
N SER A 148 4.55 -0.70 6.44
CA SER A 148 3.22 -1.16 6.00
C SER A 148 2.09 -0.62 6.88
N ARG A 149 2.28 -0.58 8.21
CA ARG A 149 1.34 0.06 9.14
C ARG A 149 1.15 1.55 8.85
N ARG A 150 2.22 2.28 8.54
CA ARG A 150 2.12 3.70 8.13
C ARG A 150 1.34 3.88 6.84
N GLN A 151 1.55 3.02 5.84
CA GLN A 151 0.81 3.06 4.58
C GLN A 151 -0.69 2.81 4.79
N GLU A 152 -1.03 1.86 5.66
CA GLU A 152 -2.42 1.61 6.05
C GLU A 152 -3.04 2.83 6.77
N LYS A 153 -2.32 3.42 7.73
CA LYS A 153 -2.77 4.64 8.42
C LYS A 153 -3.04 5.79 7.46
N ILE A 154 -2.17 6.00 6.49
CA ILE A 154 -2.37 7.02 5.45
C ILE A 154 -3.62 6.72 4.64
N LEU A 155 -3.85 5.46 4.24
CA LEU A 155 -5.04 5.07 3.48
C LEU A 155 -6.33 5.33 4.27
N LEU A 156 -6.34 5.00 5.57
CA LEU A 156 -7.48 5.25 6.46
C LEU A 156 -7.69 6.74 6.70
N ALA A 157 -6.62 7.50 6.97
CA ALA A 157 -6.70 8.95 7.14
C ALA A 157 -7.16 9.66 5.85
N PHE A 158 -6.73 9.18 4.68
CA PHE A 158 -7.21 9.67 3.39
C PHE A 158 -8.70 9.41 3.20
N ARG A 159 -9.16 8.20 3.48
CA ARG A 159 -10.60 7.85 3.48
C ARG A 159 -11.38 8.81 4.39
N ASP A 160 -10.94 8.96 5.63
CA ASP A 160 -11.62 9.79 6.63
C ASP A 160 -11.64 11.26 6.21
N ARG A 161 -10.55 11.76 5.63
CA ARG A 161 -10.46 13.12 5.11
C ARG A 161 -11.42 13.38 3.95
N VAL A 162 -11.53 12.44 3.03
CA VAL A 162 -12.50 12.50 1.93
C VAL A 162 -13.93 12.52 2.48
N PHE A 163 -14.21 11.75 3.54
CA PHE A 163 -15.53 11.70 4.19
C PHE A 163 -15.78 12.79 5.24
N SER A 164 -14.79 13.54 5.68
CA SER A 164 -15.02 14.67 6.60
C SER A 164 -15.31 15.97 5.85
N SER A 165 -14.84 16.07 4.60
CA SER A 165 -14.98 17.27 3.79
C SER A 165 -16.29 17.24 2.99
N SER A 166 -17.29 18.00 3.45
CA SER A 166 -18.57 18.22 2.75
C SER A 166 -18.39 18.60 1.27
N THR A 167 -17.28 19.25 0.92
CA THR A 167 -16.91 19.66 -0.45
C THR A 167 -16.36 18.52 -1.31
N LEU A 168 -15.67 17.55 -0.71
CA LEU A 168 -15.11 16.38 -1.42
C LEU A 168 -16.15 15.27 -1.66
N PHE A 169 -17.29 15.32 -0.97
CA PHE A 169 -18.43 14.44 -1.27
C PHE A 169 -19.12 14.73 -2.60
N ASN A 170 -18.77 15.83 -3.29
CA ASN A 170 -19.34 16.12 -4.60
C ASN A 170 -18.64 15.28 -5.68
N ALA A 171 -19.44 14.54 -6.46
CA ALA A 171 -18.98 13.75 -7.59
C ALA A 171 -18.08 14.52 -8.57
N GLN A 172 -18.30 15.83 -8.74
CA GLN A 172 -17.45 16.68 -9.58
C GLN A 172 -16.03 16.80 -9.03
N THR A 173 -15.88 16.98 -7.71
CA THR A 173 -14.57 17.11 -7.07
C THR A 173 -13.78 15.80 -7.17
N LEU A 174 -14.45 14.66 -6.97
CA LEU A 174 -13.83 13.33 -7.10
C LEU A 174 -13.48 12.99 -8.56
N THR A 175 -14.28 13.44 -9.52
CA THR A 175 -13.95 13.33 -10.94
C THR A 175 -12.75 14.21 -11.30
N ASN A 176 -12.69 15.45 -10.80
CA ASN A 176 -11.54 16.34 -11.01
C ASN A 176 -10.26 15.76 -10.40
N LEU A 177 -10.37 15.14 -9.23
CA LEU A 177 -9.29 14.40 -8.59
C LEU A 177 -8.82 13.23 -9.45
N LYS A 178 -9.74 12.39 -9.95
CA LYS A 178 -9.40 11.31 -10.88
C LYS A 178 -8.63 11.85 -12.10
N ASN A 179 -9.15 12.91 -12.71
CA ASN A 179 -8.56 13.51 -13.91
C ASN A 179 -7.16 14.08 -13.67
N SER A 180 -6.91 14.70 -12.50
CA SER A 180 -5.58 15.22 -12.14
C SER A 180 -4.56 14.12 -11.82
N LEU A 181 -5.04 12.92 -11.53
CA LEU A 181 -4.23 11.74 -11.26
C LEU A 181 -4.02 10.85 -12.50
N ASN A 182 -4.71 11.09 -13.62
CA ASN A 182 -4.74 10.18 -14.77
C ASN A 182 -3.34 9.80 -15.32
N SER A 183 -2.37 10.72 -15.29
CA SER A 183 -0.99 10.42 -15.72
C SER A 183 -0.14 9.63 -14.72
N SER A 184 -0.61 9.51 -13.48
CA SER A 184 0.07 8.83 -12.37
C SER A 184 -0.71 7.63 -11.82
N LEU A 185 -1.91 7.39 -12.35
CA LEU A 185 -2.83 6.35 -11.94
C LEU A 185 -2.95 5.31 -13.05
N ILE A 186 -2.60 4.08 -12.75
CA ILE A 186 -2.86 2.92 -13.61
C ILE A 186 -3.94 2.09 -12.95
N SER A 187 -5.01 1.81 -13.67
CA SER A 187 -6.14 1.04 -13.16
C SER A 187 -6.85 0.31 -14.29
N ASN A 188 -7.43 -0.85 -13.98
CA ASN A 188 -8.36 -1.56 -14.86
C ASN A 188 -9.84 -1.30 -14.51
N ILE A 189 -10.11 -0.29 -13.68
CA ILE A 189 -11.48 0.22 -13.44
C ILE A 189 -11.87 1.10 -14.63
N GLU A 190 -12.91 0.71 -15.33
CA GLU A 190 -13.39 1.45 -16.50
C GLU A 190 -14.10 2.75 -16.09
N ASP A 191 -14.12 3.74 -16.99
CA ASP A 191 -14.80 5.03 -16.74
C ASP A 191 -16.29 4.86 -16.42
N GLN A 192 -16.94 3.90 -17.08
CA GLN A 192 -18.34 3.56 -16.83
C GLN A 192 -18.58 2.94 -15.44
N GLU A 193 -17.58 2.28 -14.87
CA GLU A 193 -17.64 1.67 -13.55
C GLU A 193 -17.35 2.66 -12.43
N PHE A 194 -16.66 3.78 -12.74
CA PHE A 194 -16.24 4.77 -11.75
C PHE A 194 -17.42 5.31 -10.92
N GLY A 195 -18.58 5.52 -11.54
CA GLY A 195 -19.79 5.94 -10.82
C GLY A 195 -20.28 4.89 -9.79
N SER A 196 -20.14 3.60 -10.10
CA SER A 196 -20.45 2.50 -9.18
C SER A 196 -19.44 2.41 -8.04
N PHE A 197 -18.15 2.56 -8.33
CA PHE A 197 -17.11 2.66 -7.30
C PHE A 197 -17.32 3.85 -6.38
N LEU A 198 -17.70 5.01 -6.94
CA LEU A 198 -18.02 6.19 -6.15
C LEU A 198 -19.22 5.94 -5.23
N LYS A 199 -20.31 5.35 -5.74
CA LYS A 199 -21.47 4.98 -4.92
C LYS A 199 -21.10 3.99 -3.82
N LEU A 200 -20.27 3.00 -4.13
CA LEU A 200 -19.78 2.02 -3.16
C LEU A 200 -18.97 2.71 -2.06
N PHE A 201 -17.99 3.53 -2.44
CA PHE A 201 -17.17 4.31 -1.53
C PHE A 201 -18.03 5.19 -0.61
N LEU A 202 -18.98 5.96 -1.17
CA LEU A 202 -19.92 6.77 -0.39
C LEU A 202 -20.82 5.95 0.54
N SER A 203 -21.19 4.73 0.15
CA SER A 203 -22.00 3.86 1.01
C SER A 203 -21.22 3.32 2.22
N MET A 204 -19.90 3.22 2.08
CA MET A 204 -18.98 2.74 3.12
C MET A 204 -18.61 3.81 4.13
N SER A 205 -18.85 5.10 3.85
CA SER A 205 -18.62 6.19 4.81
C SER A 205 -19.48 6.09 6.08
N LYS A 206 -20.49 5.21 6.08
CA LYS A 206 -21.42 5.02 7.19
C LYS A 206 -20.98 3.94 8.19
N ASP A 207 -20.07 3.06 7.81
CA ASP A 207 -19.57 1.96 8.65
C ASP A 207 -18.10 2.19 9.02
N SER A 208 -17.83 2.25 10.32
CA SER A 208 -16.56 2.77 10.87
C SER A 208 -15.44 1.74 10.98
N SER A 209 -15.76 0.44 10.97
CA SER A 209 -14.75 -0.61 11.14
C SER A 209 -14.24 -1.12 9.80
N SER A 210 -13.03 -0.72 9.43
CA SER A 210 -12.25 -1.44 8.40
C SER A 210 -11.19 -2.28 9.09
N PRO A 211 -11.47 -3.54 9.46
CA PRO A 211 -10.45 -4.41 10.06
C PRO A 211 -9.26 -4.54 9.10
N SER A 212 -8.06 -4.48 9.66
CA SER A 212 -6.84 -4.79 8.95
C SER A 212 -6.30 -6.14 9.44
N LEU A 213 -6.00 -7.02 8.48
CA LEU A 213 -5.42 -8.32 8.77
C LEU A 213 -3.92 -8.21 8.89
N ASP A 214 -3.38 -8.60 10.04
CA ASP A 214 -1.94 -8.63 10.25
C ASP A 214 -1.37 -9.98 9.80
N LEU A 215 -0.80 -10.00 8.60
CA LEU A 215 -0.09 -11.17 8.08
C LEU A 215 1.34 -11.30 8.63
N SER A 216 1.89 -10.31 9.32
CA SER A 216 3.32 -10.23 9.65
C SER A 216 3.83 -11.43 10.45
N THR A 217 3.01 -11.95 11.36
CA THR A 217 3.36 -13.07 12.23
C THR A 217 3.37 -14.42 11.49
N LEU A 218 2.68 -14.51 10.34
CA LEU A 218 2.54 -15.72 9.54
C LEU A 218 3.70 -15.95 8.58
N PHE A 219 4.62 -14.99 8.45
CA PHE A 219 5.79 -15.11 7.58
C PHE A 219 7.09 -15.13 8.39
N ILE A 220 8.12 -15.78 7.82
CA ILE A 220 9.48 -15.82 8.35
C ILE A 220 10.50 -15.60 7.25
N ASN A 221 11.69 -15.13 7.62
CA ASN A 221 12.86 -15.22 6.76
C ASN A 221 13.51 -16.61 6.95
N PRO A 222 13.68 -17.42 5.89
CA PRO A 222 14.23 -18.77 6.02
C PRO A 222 15.72 -18.73 6.35
N GLN A 223 16.17 -19.71 7.14
CA GLN A 223 17.60 -19.88 7.46
C GLN A 223 18.43 -20.27 6.23
N ASP A 224 17.87 -21.11 5.35
CA ASP A 224 18.48 -21.46 4.06
C ASP A 224 17.85 -20.65 2.93
N THR A 225 18.62 -19.72 2.37
CA THR A 225 18.18 -18.88 1.24
C THR A 225 18.52 -19.47 -0.13
N ARG A 226 19.22 -20.62 -0.21
CA ARG A 226 19.61 -21.24 -1.50
C ARG A 226 18.41 -21.57 -2.40
N PRO A 227 17.26 -22.07 -1.90
CA PRO A 227 16.08 -22.32 -2.73
C PRO A 227 15.49 -21.04 -3.34
N TYR A 228 15.80 -19.88 -2.75
CA TYR A 228 15.26 -18.56 -3.05
C TYR A 228 16.32 -17.65 -3.69
N ASP A 229 17.23 -18.25 -4.47
CA ASP A 229 18.30 -17.58 -5.20
C ASP A 229 19.18 -16.68 -4.31
N ARG A 230 19.34 -17.08 -3.05
CA ARG A 230 20.10 -16.37 -2.00
C ARG A 230 19.55 -14.99 -1.66
N GLN A 231 18.31 -14.70 -2.02
CA GLN A 231 17.64 -13.44 -1.73
C GLN A 231 17.12 -13.42 -0.28
N TRP A 232 17.09 -12.24 0.34
CA TRP A 232 16.34 -12.06 1.58
C TRP A 232 14.85 -12.01 1.26
N VAL A 233 14.09 -13.01 1.68
CA VAL A 233 12.66 -13.17 1.34
C VAL A 233 11.85 -13.52 2.57
N LEU A 234 10.53 -13.40 2.45
CA LEU A 234 9.55 -13.89 3.41
C LEU A 234 8.85 -15.13 2.83
N ILE A 235 8.75 -16.20 3.61
CA ILE A 235 8.01 -17.41 3.27
C ILE A 235 6.98 -17.71 4.38
N PRO A 236 5.90 -18.45 4.10
CA PRO A 236 4.98 -18.87 5.15
C PRO A 236 5.74 -19.59 6.27
N ARG A 237 5.40 -19.26 7.53
CA ARG A 237 5.98 -19.89 8.72
C ARG A 237 5.69 -21.39 8.74
N ASP A 238 4.46 -21.75 8.40
CA ASP A 238 3.96 -23.13 8.43
C ASP A 238 3.70 -23.64 7.01
N SER A 239 2.71 -23.08 6.32
CA SER A 239 2.35 -23.45 4.95
C SER A 239 1.54 -22.36 4.25
N TRP A 240 1.46 -22.40 2.92
CA TRP A 240 0.54 -21.54 2.16
C TRP A 240 -0.92 -21.78 2.54
N GLN A 241 -1.31 -23.03 2.84
CA GLN A 241 -2.67 -23.35 3.29
C GLN A 241 -3.03 -22.59 4.57
N THR A 242 -2.08 -22.45 5.51
CA THR A 242 -2.28 -21.66 6.73
C THR A 242 -2.57 -20.19 6.43
N ILE A 243 -1.90 -19.61 5.42
CA ILE A 243 -2.16 -18.23 4.99
C ILE A 243 -3.56 -18.13 4.37
N HIS A 244 -3.91 -19.08 3.48
CA HIS A 244 -5.20 -19.10 2.80
C HIS A 244 -6.36 -19.27 3.79
N ASP A 245 -6.23 -20.18 4.75
CA ASP A 245 -7.21 -20.40 5.81
C ASP A 245 -7.37 -19.17 6.69
N TYR A 246 -6.26 -18.55 7.10
CA TYR A 246 -6.29 -17.32 7.90
C TYR A 246 -7.01 -16.20 7.16
N VAL A 247 -6.67 -15.97 5.89
CA VAL A 247 -7.34 -14.95 5.07
C VAL A 247 -8.82 -15.26 4.94
N ALA A 248 -9.20 -16.48 4.58
CA ALA A 248 -10.59 -16.88 4.39
C ALA A 248 -11.44 -16.76 5.67
N GLN A 249 -10.88 -17.12 6.83
CA GLN A 249 -11.59 -17.06 8.12
C GLN A 249 -11.82 -15.63 8.62
N ASN A 250 -10.98 -14.69 8.21
CA ASN A 250 -11.04 -13.29 8.68
C ASN A 250 -11.63 -12.32 7.64
N LEU A 251 -12.08 -12.83 6.50
CA LEU A 251 -12.90 -12.07 5.56
C LEU A 251 -14.36 -12.06 6.01
N ALA A 252 -15.04 -10.96 5.71
CA ALA A 252 -16.48 -10.85 5.91
C ALA A 252 -17.21 -11.91 5.04
N GLN A 253 -18.11 -12.66 5.68
CA GLN A 253 -19.01 -13.61 5.03
C GLN A 253 -20.36 -12.98 4.65
#